data_AF-A0A834XK20-F1
#
_entry.id   AF-A0A834XK20-F1
#
_cell.length_a   1.000
_cell.length_b   1.000
_cell.length_c   1.000
_cell.angle_alpha   90.00
_cell.angle_beta   90.00
_cell.angle_gamma   90.00
#
_symmetry.space_group_name_H-M   'P 1'
#
loop_
_entity.id
_entity.type
_entity.pdbx_description
1 polymer ?
#
loop_
_entity_poly.entity_id
_entity_poly.type
_entity_poly.pdbx_seq_one_letter_code
_entity_poly.pdbx_strand_id
1 'polypeptide(L)'
;MQITLECRAGALAQDNSSPVVQVWSLYELSLIADSSGPIYRGYIEPTLSVVLTLLLNVSFSYIDIYQCIGKLLSALITTIGPELQEYSTMALSYSRLLCCQNLGMCKSPSIFTPRFVAIPSTVSKCMTTQIETYTQKNERLNRPMSPHLTIYKPQLTTILSITHRGTGIALSLYALGIGAAGLFIPGGMLSMIQTIDVMCPPAVFLFIGKYAIAWPALFHYFNGIRHLAWDLGQLLRIKQVYTTGWTVIAISTIATLALAAIF
;
A
#
# COMPACT_ATOMS: atom_id res chain seq x y z
N MET A 1 -30.80 -2.57 17.23
CA MET A 1 -30.28 -1.36 17.91
C MET A 1 -29.28 -0.61 17.03
N GLN A 2 -28.31 -1.28 16.40
CA GLN A 2 -27.28 -0.67 15.54
C GLN A 2 -27.83 0.06 14.30
N ILE A 3 -28.77 -0.54 13.56
CA ILE A 3 -29.41 0.07 12.37
C ILE A 3 -30.12 1.40 12.68
N THR A 4 -30.75 1.49 13.86
CA THR A 4 -31.48 2.69 14.29
C THR A 4 -30.53 3.82 14.67
N LEU A 5 -29.33 3.51 15.15
CA LEU A 5 -28.29 4.48 15.48
C LEU A 5 -27.63 5.04 14.20
N GLU A 6 -27.38 4.20 13.20
CA GLU A 6 -26.77 4.60 11.93
C GLU A 6 -27.67 5.56 11.12
N CYS A 7 -28.96 5.24 10.98
CA CYS A 7 -29.91 6.14 10.30
C CYS A 7 -30.07 7.47 11.03
N ARG A 8 -30.01 7.46 12.37
CA ARG A 8 -30.11 8.67 13.19
C ARG A 8 -28.86 9.53 13.07
N ALA A 9 -27.67 8.92 13.13
CA ALA A 9 -26.40 9.63 12.96
C ALA A 9 -26.24 10.19 11.54
N GLY A 10 -26.68 9.46 10.51
CA GLY A 10 -26.74 9.94 9.12
C GLY A 10 -27.66 11.14 8.93
N ALA A 11 -28.84 11.13 9.55
CA ALA A 11 -29.75 12.27 9.51
C ALA A 11 -29.22 13.48 10.28
N LEU A 12 -28.60 13.26 11.45
CA LEU A 12 -27.98 14.33 12.25
C LEU A 12 -26.75 14.93 11.59
N ALA A 13 -26.00 14.14 10.81
CA ALA A 13 -24.87 14.63 10.04
C ALA A 13 -25.30 15.65 8.96
N GLN A 14 -26.53 15.53 8.45
CA GLN A 14 -27.10 16.44 7.45
C GLN A 14 -27.82 17.67 8.07
N ASP A 15 -27.94 17.75 9.39
CA ASP A 15 -28.66 18.83 10.07
C ASP A 15 -27.79 20.10 10.20
N ASN A 16 -28.04 21.10 9.36
CA ASN A 16 -27.31 22.37 9.34
C ASN A 16 -27.65 23.31 10.52
N SER A 17 -28.52 22.92 11.44
CA SER A 17 -28.94 23.76 12.57
C SER A 17 -27.82 23.98 13.59
N SER A 18 -26.89 23.03 13.74
CA SER A 18 -25.76 23.14 14.66
C SER A 18 -24.51 22.42 14.14
N PRO A 19 -23.40 23.13 13.82
CA PRO A 19 -22.19 22.53 13.29
C PRO A 19 -21.52 21.59 14.31
N VAL A 20 -21.70 21.84 15.61
CA VAL A 20 -21.17 20.97 16.67
C VAL A 20 -21.85 19.60 16.63
N VAL A 21 -23.17 19.54 16.43
CA VAL A 21 -23.91 18.28 16.35
C VAL A 21 -23.54 17.51 15.07
N GLN A 22 -23.29 18.22 13.97
CA GLN A 22 -22.82 17.62 12.72
C GLN A 22 -21.44 16.96 12.89
N VAL A 23 -20.51 17.62 13.57
CA VAL A 23 -19.16 17.06 13.82
C VAL A 23 -19.25 15.79 14.66
N TRP A 24 -20.02 15.79 15.75
CA TRP A 24 -20.15 14.63 16.63
C TRP A 24 -20.88 13.46 15.95
N SER A 25 -21.91 13.73 15.14
CA SER A 25 -22.62 12.68 14.39
C SER A 25 -21.76 12.07 13.26
N LEU A 26 -20.95 12.87 12.56
CA LEU A 26 -19.96 12.37 11.60
C LEU A 26 -18.85 11.55 12.27
N TYR A 27 -18.40 11.98 13.45
CA TYR A 27 -17.43 11.23 14.23
C TYR A 27 -18.00 9.89 14.71
N GLU A 28 -19.24 9.88 15.20
CA GLU A 28 -19.96 8.66 15.58
C GLU A 28 -20.10 7.70 14.38
N LEU A 29 -20.47 8.19 13.19
CA LEU A 29 -20.53 7.39 11.97
C LEU A 29 -19.17 6.78 11.61
N SER A 30 -18.07 7.52 11.80
CA SER A 30 -16.72 7.02 11.51
C SER A 30 -16.33 5.87 12.45
N LEU A 31 -16.62 6.01 13.75
CA LEU A 31 -16.38 4.95 14.74
C LEU A 31 -17.24 3.70 14.49
N ILE A 32 -18.49 3.88 14.05
CA ILE A 32 -19.35 2.76 13.68
C ILE A 32 -18.81 2.05 12.43
N ALA A 33 -18.38 2.79 11.42
CA ALA A 33 -17.79 2.22 10.21
C ALA A 33 -16.50 1.44 10.53
N ASP A 34 -15.60 2.00 11.36
CA ASP A 34 -14.36 1.35 11.78
C ASP A 34 -14.60 0.09 12.63
N SER A 35 -15.56 0.15 13.57
CA SER A 35 -15.86 -0.99 14.45
C SER A 35 -16.65 -2.10 13.78
N SER A 36 -17.44 -1.79 12.75
CA SER A 36 -18.32 -2.75 12.06
C SER A 36 -17.60 -3.55 10.97
N GLY A 37 -16.47 -3.07 10.45
CA GLY A 37 -15.66 -3.80 9.47
C GLY A 37 -16.48 -4.23 8.23
N PRO A 38 -16.36 -5.48 7.76
CA PRO A 38 -17.11 -5.97 6.58
C PRO A 38 -18.63 -5.98 6.74
N ILE A 39 -19.15 -5.93 7.97
CA ILE A 39 -20.59 -5.91 8.26
C ILE A 39 -21.21 -4.57 7.83
N TYR A 40 -20.40 -3.51 7.75
CA TYR A 40 -20.83 -2.18 7.33
C TYR A 40 -21.13 -2.05 5.82
N ARG A 41 -20.87 -3.10 5.03
CA ARG A 41 -21.00 -3.09 3.55
C ARG A 41 -22.36 -2.64 3.04
N GLY A 42 -23.45 -3.01 3.71
CA GLY A 42 -24.82 -2.62 3.34
C GLY A 42 -25.11 -1.13 3.51
N TYR A 43 -24.24 -0.39 4.20
CA TYR A 43 -24.41 1.01 4.56
C TYR A 43 -23.41 1.94 3.86
N ILE A 44 -22.51 1.40 3.04
CA ILE A 44 -21.46 2.19 2.38
C ILE A 44 -22.05 3.19 1.38
N GLU A 45 -22.96 2.73 0.52
CA GLU A 45 -23.61 3.57 -0.49
C GLU A 45 -24.39 4.76 0.12
N PRO A 46 -25.27 4.56 1.13
CA PRO A 46 -25.95 5.70 1.77
C PRO A 46 -24.98 6.62 2.52
N THR A 47 -23.97 6.07 3.21
CA THR A 47 -22.97 6.90 3.93
C THR A 47 -22.12 7.72 2.96
N LEU A 48 -21.76 7.17 1.80
CA LEU A 48 -21.02 7.89 0.77
C LEU A 48 -21.87 9.00 0.13
N SER A 49 -23.16 8.77 -0.06
CA SER A 49 -24.09 9.82 -0.52
C SER A 49 -24.20 10.97 0.49
N VAL A 50 -24.21 10.67 1.79
CA VAL A 50 -24.23 11.69 2.86
C VAL A 50 -22.93 12.50 2.83
N VAL A 51 -21.78 11.81 2.75
CA VAL A 51 -20.46 12.45 2.66
C VAL A 51 -20.35 13.38 1.45
N LEU A 52 -20.75 12.91 0.27
CA LEU A 52 -20.71 13.70 -0.96
C LEU A 52 -21.64 14.91 -0.87
N THR A 53 -22.83 14.74 -0.27
CA THR A 53 -23.76 15.84 -0.03
C THR A 53 -23.17 16.89 0.91
N LEU A 54 -22.45 16.48 1.95
CA LEU A 54 -21.83 17.41 2.89
C LEU A 54 -20.63 18.13 2.28
N LEU A 55 -19.79 17.43 1.53
CA LEU A 55 -18.67 18.03 0.80
C LEU A 55 -19.12 19.11 -0.21
N LEU A 56 -20.31 18.95 -0.80
CA LEU A 56 -20.84 19.88 -1.79
C LEU A 56 -21.65 21.03 -1.19
N ASN A 57 -22.23 20.87 0.01
CA ASN A 57 -23.15 21.85 0.59
C ASN A 57 -22.61 22.61 1.83
N VAL A 58 -21.61 22.07 2.53
CA VAL A 58 -21.07 22.72 3.74
C VAL A 58 -20.05 23.80 3.35
N SER A 59 -20.22 25.00 3.89
CA SER A 59 -19.26 26.10 3.68
C SER A 59 -17.86 25.73 4.19
N PHE A 60 -16.81 26.06 3.41
CA PHE A 60 -15.40 25.79 3.72
C PHE A 60 -14.88 26.45 5.01
N SER A 61 -15.68 27.28 5.69
CA SER A 61 -15.33 27.83 7.01
C SER A 61 -15.30 26.81 8.15
N TYR A 62 -15.95 25.65 8.02
CA TYR A 62 -16.05 24.65 9.09
C TYR A 62 -15.05 23.50 8.93
N ILE A 63 -13.78 23.77 9.26
CA ILE A 63 -12.65 22.83 9.08
C ILE A 63 -12.88 21.50 9.82
N ASP A 64 -13.51 21.53 11.00
CA ASP A 64 -13.77 20.34 11.82
C ASP A 64 -14.69 19.32 11.14
N ILE A 65 -15.67 19.81 10.35
CA ILE A 65 -16.58 18.96 9.57
C ILE A 65 -15.80 18.22 8.47
N TYR A 66 -14.91 18.92 7.78
CA TYR A 66 -14.07 18.32 6.74
C TYR A 66 -13.07 17.29 7.30
N GLN A 67 -12.53 17.53 8.50
CA GLN A 67 -11.69 16.54 9.18
C GLN A 67 -12.47 15.27 9.54
N CYS A 68 -13.71 15.41 10.03
CA CYS A 68 -14.56 14.26 10.33
C CYS A 68 -15.01 13.52 9.06
N ILE A 69 -15.30 14.23 7.96
CA ILE A 69 -15.57 13.62 6.66
C ILE A 69 -14.35 12.81 6.17
N GLY A 70 -13.14 13.35 6.31
CA GLY A 70 -11.90 12.65 5.97
C GLY A 70 -11.70 11.36 6.77
N LYS A 71 -11.98 11.39 8.08
CA LYS A 71 -11.94 10.19 8.95
C LYS A 71 -12.99 9.15 8.54
N LEU A 72 -14.22 9.59 8.27
CA LEU A 72 -15.30 8.71 7.80
C LEU A 72 -14.96 8.07 6.45
N LEU A 73 -14.39 8.82 5.50
CA LEU A 73 -13.91 8.27 4.23
C LEU A 73 -12.77 7.26 4.42
N SER A 74 -11.84 7.52 5.33
CA SER A 74 -10.77 6.57 5.67
C SER A 74 -11.32 5.25 6.23
N ALA A 75 -12.32 5.34 7.11
CA ALA A 75 -13.03 4.18 7.65
C ALA A 75 -13.74 3.39 6.53
N LEU A 76 -14.49 4.09 5.65
CA LEU A 76 -15.14 3.48 4.50
C LEU A 76 -14.15 2.78 3.57
N ILE A 77 -13.03 3.44 3.21
CA ILE A 77 -11.98 2.84 2.38
C ILE A 77 -11.43 1.57 3.04
N THR A 78 -11.25 1.56 4.35
CA THR A 78 -10.76 0.38 5.09
C THR A 78 -11.78 -0.76 5.08
N THR A 79 -13.08 -0.47 5.18
CA THR A 79 -14.14 -1.49 5.07
C THR A 79 -14.29 -2.09 3.67
N ILE A 80 -13.98 -1.31 2.61
CA ILE A 80 -13.95 -1.78 1.20
C ILE A 80 -12.59 -2.42 0.84
N GLY A 81 -11.54 -2.09 1.59
CA GLY A 81 -10.13 -2.45 1.36
C GLY A 81 -9.86 -3.89 0.88
N PRO A 82 -10.52 -4.94 1.40
CA PRO A 82 -10.32 -6.31 0.93
C PRO A 82 -10.65 -6.54 -0.55
N GLU A 83 -11.56 -5.75 -1.15
CA GLU A 83 -12.01 -5.87 -2.54
C GLU A 83 -11.24 -4.92 -3.48
N LEU A 84 -10.68 -3.83 -2.96
CA LEU A 84 -9.86 -2.86 -3.72
C LEU A 84 -8.46 -3.39 -4.05
N GLN A 85 -8.04 -4.48 -3.42
CA GLN A 85 -6.77 -5.14 -3.68
C GLN A 85 -6.72 -5.84 -5.07
N GLU A 86 -7.88 -6.05 -5.72
CA GLU A 86 -7.96 -6.50 -7.12
C GLU A 86 -7.92 -5.34 -8.15
N TYR A 87 -8.01 -4.08 -7.72
CA TYR A 87 -8.02 -2.89 -8.60
C TYR A 87 -6.86 -1.91 -8.31
N SER A 88 -5.71 -2.45 -7.88
CA SER A 88 -4.50 -1.73 -7.43
C SER A 88 -3.97 -0.65 -8.39
N THR A 89 -4.39 -0.63 -9.65
CA THR A 89 -3.98 0.37 -10.65
C THR A 89 -4.73 1.71 -10.59
N MET A 90 -5.90 1.77 -9.96
CA MET A 90 -6.70 3.02 -9.87
C MET A 90 -6.31 3.90 -8.66
N ALA A 91 -5.80 3.32 -7.58
CA ALA A 91 -5.43 4.06 -6.37
C ALA A 91 -4.28 5.06 -6.60
N LEU A 92 -3.35 4.74 -7.50
CA LEU A 92 -2.25 5.63 -7.91
C LEU A 92 -2.75 6.87 -8.70
N SER A 93 -3.89 6.74 -9.38
CA SER A 93 -4.51 7.84 -10.14
C SER A 93 -5.17 8.88 -9.22
N TYR A 94 -5.75 8.45 -8.10
CA TYR A 94 -6.36 9.36 -7.11
C TYR A 94 -5.32 10.16 -6.32
N SER A 95 -4.18 9.57 -5.99
CA SER A 95 -3.05 10.29 -5.39
C SER A 95 -2.45 11.36 -6.34
N ARG A 96 -2.54 11.16 -7.66
CA ARG A 96 -2.13 12.17 -8.65
C ARG A 96 -3.14 13.32 -8.78
N LEU A 97 -4.44 13.04 -8.68
CA LEU A 97 -5.49 14.07 -8.73
C LEU A 97 -5.47 15.02 -7.52
N LEU A 98 -5.19 14.50 -6.31
CA LEU A 98 -5.04 15.32 -5.10
C LEU A 98 -3.77 16.22 -5.12
N CYS A 99 -2.72 15.80 -5.84
CA CYS A 99 -1.53 16.63 -6.05
C CYS A 99 -1.79 17.76 -7.07
N CYS A 100 -2.56 17.49 -8.13
CA CYS A 100 -2.91 18.52 -9.13
C CYS A 100 -3.89 19.58 -8.59
N GLN A 101 -4.72 19.25 -7.59
CA GLN A 101 -5.67 20.20 -7.00
C GLN A 101 -4.98 21.20 -6.04
N ASN A 102 -3.87 20.81 -5.39
CA ASN A 102 -3.07 21.71 -4.55
C ASN A 102 -2.20 22.71 -5.33
N LEU A 103 -2.11 22.59 -6.66
CA LEU A 103 -1.37 23.51 -7.54
C LEU A 103 -2.27 24.52 -8.27
N GLY A 104 -3.56 24.63 -7.89
CA GLY A 104 -4.38 25.79 -8.24
C GLY A 104 -4.67 25.98 -9.73
N MET A 105 -4.79 24.91 -10.51
CA MET A 105 -5.16 25.00 -11.93
C MET A 105 -6.42 24.19 -12.23
N CYS A 106 -7.56 24.87 -12.24
CA CYS A 106 -8.61 24.79 -13.27
C CYS A 106 -9.85 25.56 -12.81
N LYS A 107 -10.07 26.71 -13.45
CA LYS A 107 -11.30 27.50 -13.38
C LYS A 107 -12.38 26.86 -14.26
N SER A 108 -13.60 26.80 -13.73
CA SER A 108 -14.92 26.84 -14.40
C SER A 108 -15.82 25.62 -14.17
N PRO A 109 -16.98 25.79 -13.51
CA PRO A 109 -18.01 24.77 -13.42
C PRO A 109 -19.07 25.04 -14.49
N SER A 110 -19.23 24.13 -15.44
CA SER A 110 -20.51 24.03 -16.13
C SER A 110 -20.72 22.62 -16.64
N ILE A 111 -21.98 22.20 -16.56
CA ILE A 111 -22.56 20.98 -17.12
C ILE A 111 -22.40 19.77 -16.18
N PHE A 112 -23.50 19.46 -15.47
CA PHE A 112 -24.12 18.14 -15.29
C PHE A 112 -24.83 18.07 -13.93
N THR A 113 -26.09 18.50 -13.91
CA THR A 113 -27.06 18.15 -12.87
C THR A 113 -27.95 17.01 -13.40
N PRO A 114 -27.92 15.80 -12.83
CA PRO A 114 -28.99 14.84 -13.04
C PRO A 114 -30.07 15.06 -11.97
N ARG A 115 -31.30 15.30 -12.43
CA ARG A 115 -32.50 15.41 -11.60
C ARG A 115 -32.91 14.00 -11.16
N PHE A 116 -32.71 13.65 -9.90
CA PHE A 116 -33.15 12.35 -9.37
C PHE A 116 -34.64 12.39 -9.00
N VAL A 117 -35.41 11.49 -9.61
CA VAL A 117 -36.81 11.19 -9.31
C VAL A 117 -36.85 10.24 -8.11
N ALA A 118 -37.61 10.58 -7.08
CA ALA A 118 -37.76 9.74 -5.88
C ALA A 118 -38.70 8.55 -6.15
N ILE A 119 -38.22 7.34 -5.88
CA ILE A 119 -39.03 6.10 -5.87
C ILE A 119 -39.22 5.68 -4.40
N PRO A 120 -40.46 5.44 -3.93
CA PRO A 120 -40.70 5.04 -2.54
C PRO A 120 -40.26 3.59 -2.28
N SER A 121 -39.50 3.40 -1.21
CA SER A 121 -38.91 2.12 -0.79
C SER A 121 -39.88 1.32 0.09
N THR A 122 -40.61 0.37 -0.50
CA THR A 122 -41.16 -0.77 0.24
C THR A 122 -40.18 -1.93 0.12
N VAL A 123 -39.16 -1.94 0.98
CA VAL A 123 -38.21 -3.06 1.04
C VAL A 123 -38.86 -4.22 1.81
N SER A 124 -39.47 -5.12 1.03
CA SER A 124 -39.79 -6.47 1.48
C SER A 124 -38.52 -7.12 2.01
N LYS A 125 -38.63 -7.84 3.13
CA LYS A 125 -37.56 -8.59 3.78
C LYS A 125 -37.15 -9.77 2.88
N CYS A 126 -36.42 -9.47 1.80
CA CYS A 126 -35.86 -10.48 0.93
C CYS A 126 -34.72 -11.17 1.70
N MET A 127 -34.90 -12.46 1.95
CA MET A 127 -33.88 -13.35 2.50
C MET A 127 -32.60 -13.20 1.68
N THR A 128 -31.60 -12.53 2.25
CA THR A 128 -30.31 -12.33 1.60
C THR A 128 -29.59 -13.66 1.60
N THR A 129 -29.68 -14.39 0.49
CA THR A 129 -28.85 -15.57 0.24
C THR A 129 -27.40 -15.13 0.39
N GLN A 130 -26.73 -15.54 1.47
CA GLN A 130 -25.32 -15.23 1.71
C GLN A 130 -24.52 -15.89 0.59
N ILE A 131 -24.03 -15.09 -0.36
CA ILE A 131 -23.16 -15.58 -1.43
C ILE A 131 -21.83 -15.98 -0.77
N GLU A 132 -21.58 -17.29 -0.70
CA GLU A 132 -20.31 -17.84 -0.21
C GLU A 132 -19.14 -17.40 -1.12
N THR A 133 -18.06 -16.88 -0.54
CA THR A 133 -16.87 -16.46 -1.30
C THR A 133 -16.17 -17.65 -1.93
N TYR A 134 -15.52 -17.46 -3.09
CA TYR A 134 -14.79 -18.52 -3.80
C TYR A 134 -13.83 -19.32 -2.88
N THR A 135 -13.07 -18.63 -2.01
CA THR A 135 -12.15 -19.27 -1.07
C THR A 135 -12.87 -20.14 -0.05
N GLN A 136 -13.93 -19.61 0.58
CA GLN A 136 -14.76 -20.33 1.57
C GLN A 136 -15.37 -21.59 0.95
N LYS A 137 -15.86 -21.49 -0.28
CA LYS A 137 -16.37 -22.63 -1.05
C LYS A 137 -15.30 -23.70 -1.27
N ASN A 138 -14.08 -23.32 -1.64
CA ASN A 138 -13.00 -24.29 -1.88
C ASN A 138 -12.47 -24.93 -0.59
N GLU A 139 -12.38 -24.16 0.49
CA GLU A 139 -12.03 -24.64 1.84
C GLU A 139 -13.08 -25.64 2.35
N ARG A 140 -14.37 -25.28 2.28
CA ARG A 140 -15.48 -26.17 2.65
C ARG A 140 -15.50 -27.46 1.84
N LEU A 141 -15.16 -27.37 0.55
CA LEU A 141 -15.08 -28.53 -0.34
C LEU A 141 -13.76 -29.32 -0.22
N ASN A 142 -12.84 -28.90 0.66
CA ASN A 142 -11.52 -29.52 0.86
C ASN A 142 -10.76 -29.72 -0.46
N ARG A 143 -10.82 -28.74 -1.36
CA ARG A 143 -10.13 -28.81 -2.65
C ARG A 143 -8.64 -28.56 -2.45
N PRO A 144 -7.76 -29.49 -2.86
CA PRO A 144 -6.33 -29.29 -2.73
C PRO A 144 -5.86 -28.22 -3.71
N MET A 145 -4.86 -27.43 -3.28
CA MET A 145 -4.17 -26.50 -4.15
C MET A 145 -3.25 -27.28 -5.10
N SER A 146 -3.29 -26.97 -6.40
CA SER A 146 -2.35 -27.58 -7.34
C SER A 146 -0.90 -27.22 -6.98
N PRO A 147 0.06 -28.13 -7.24
CA PRO A 147 1.46 -27.81 -7.04
C PRO A 147 1.85 -26.66 -7.98
N HIS A 148 2.56 -25.66 -7.45
CA HIS A 148 2.92 -24.44 -8.20
C HIS A 148 4.43 -24.22 -8.15
N LEU A 149 5.02 -23.90 -7.00
CA LEU A 149 6.47 -23.66 -6.91
C LEU A 149 7.33 -24.90 -7.19
N THR A 150 6.85 -26.08 -6.80
CA THR A 150 7.61 -27.35 -6.93
C THR A 150 7.72 -27.84 -8.36
N ILE A 151 6.79 -27.46 -9.25
CA ILE A 151 6.75 -27.91 -10.65
C ILE A 151 7.09 -26.81 -11.65
N TYR A 152 7.16 -25.55 -11.22
CA TYR A 152 7.44 -24.43 -12.11
C TYR A 152 8.92 -24.41 -12.52
N LYS A 153 9.19 -24.20 -13.81
CA LYS A 153 10.56 -24.13 -14.34
C LYS A 153 11.23 -22.81 -13.88
N PRO A 154 12.37 -22.85 -13.18
CA PRO A 154 13.09 -21.63 -12.80
C PRO A 154 13.50 -20.83 -14.05
N GLN A 155 13.06 -19.57 -14.11
CA GLN A 155 13.37 -18.62 -15.17
C GLN A 155 14.27 -17.51 -14.60
N LEU A 156 15.09 -16.89 -15.46
CA LEU A 156 15.95 -15.77 -15.08
C LEU A 156 15.15 -14.65 -14.38
N THR A 157 13.96 -14.34 -14.90
CA THR A 157 13.06 -13.32 -14.37
C THR A 157 12.58 -13.64 -12.95
N THR A 158 12.18 -14.89 -12.69
CA THR A 158 11.74 -15.34 -11.37
C THR A 158 12.88 -15.28 -10.36
N ILE A 159 14.06 -15.78 -10.74
CA ILE A 159 15.25 -15.76 -9.88
C ILE A 159 15.61 -14.31 -9.53
N LEU A 160 15.69 -13.43 -10.53
CA LEU A 160 16.08 -12.04 -10.31
C LEU A 160 15.09 -11.28 -9.41
N SER A 161 13.79 -11.58 -9.52
CA SER A 161 12.76 -11.01 -8.64
C SER A 161 12.93 -11.47 -7.19
N ILE A 162 13.16 -12.76 -6.97
CA ILE A 162 13.41 -13.32 -5.63
C ILE A 162 14.71 -12.73 -5.06
N THR A 163 15.77 -12.66 -5.86
CA THR A 163 17.05 -12.06 -5.45
C THR A 163 16.86 -10.60 -5.07
N HIS A 164 16.07 -9.81 -5.81
CA HIS A 164 15.82 -8.41 -5.48
C HIS A 164 15.11 -8.23 -4.13
N ARG A 165 14.14 -9.10 -3.83
CA ARG A 165 13.50 -9.13 -2.50
C ARG A 165 14.49 -9.54 -1.41
N GLY A 166 15.27 -10.60 -1.67
CA GLY A 166 16.26 -11.11 -0.73
C GLY A 166 17.34 -10.07 -0.40
N THR A 167 17.87 -9.37 -1.41
CA THR A 167 18.85 -8.31 -1.19
C THR A 167 18.24 -7.10 -0.49
N GLY A 168 16.98 -6.76 -0.76
CA GLY A 168 16.26 -5.72 -0.03
C GLY A 168 16.14 -6.04 1.48
N ILE A 169 15.71 -7.27 1.81
CA ILE A 169 15.64 -7.74 3.20
C ILE A 169 17.03 -7.71 3.85
N ALA A 170 18.06 -8.21 3.16
CA ALA A 170 19.43 -8.20 3.68
C ALA A 170 19.92 -6.77 3.98
N LEU A 171 19.69 -5.81 3.07
CA LEU A 171 20.07 -4.42 3.27
C LEU A 171 19.34 -3.77 4.43
N SER A 172 18.04 -4.05 4.60
CA SER A 172 17.28 -3.58 5.76
C SER A 172 17.85 -4.15 7.07
N LEU A 173 18.21 -5.43 7.09
CA LEU A 173 18.85 -6.05 8.25
C LEU A 173 20.24 -5.47 8.52
N TYR A 174 21.02 -5.15 7.49
CA TYR A 174 22.32 -4.48 7.64
C TYR A 174 22.16 -3.09 8.27
N ALA A 175 21.22 -2.29 7.77
CA ALA A 175 20.95 -0.97 8.32
C ALA A 175 20.50 -1.03 9.78
N LEU A 176 19.59 -1.95 10.11
CA LEU A 176 19.14 -2.18 11.49
C LEU A 176 20.30 -2.66 12.38
N GLY A 177 21.12 -3.59 11.88
CA GLY A 177 22.25 -4.15 12.61
C GLY A 177 23.32 -3.10 12.92
N ILE A 178 23.69 -2.26 11.96
CA ILE A 178 24.64 -1.16 12.17
C ILE A 178 24.06 -0.12 13.14
N GLY A 179 22.78 0.21 13.01
CA GLY A 179 22.10 1.12 13.93
C GLY A 179 22.06 0.60 15.37
N ALA A 180 21.69 -0.67 15.56
CA ALA A 180 21.68 -1.32 16.86
C ALA A 180 23.10 -1.47 17.44
N ALA A 181 24.08 -1.86 16.62
CA ALA A 181 25.48 -1.94 17.03
C ALA A 181 25.99 -0.58 17.54
N GLY A 182 25.66 0.52 16.84
CA GLY A 182 26.01 1.86 17.28
C GLY A 182 25.39 2.28 18.62
N LEU A 183 24.23 1.73 18.98
CA LEU A 183 23.52 2.05 20.22
C LEU A 183 23.97 1.17 21.41
N PHE A 184 24.23 -0.11 21.16
CA PHE A 184 24.43 -1.09 22.23
C PHE A 184 25.89 -1.53 22.43
N ILE A 185 26.80 -1.26 21.47
CA ILE A 185 28.21 -1.66 21.61
C ILE A 185 29.04 -0.53 22.25
N PRO A 186 29.59 -0.75 23.46
CA PRO A 186 30.47 0.23 24.09
C PRO A 186 31.77 0.41 23.29
N GLY A 187 32.17 1.66 23.05
CA GLY A 187 33.31 2.01 22.20
C GLY A 187 32.97 2.18 20.71
N GLY A 188 31.70 1.95 20.32
CA GLY A 188 31.19 2.25 18.99
C GLY A 188 31.88 1.50 17.85
N MET A 189 31.73 2.01 16.62
CA MET A 189 32.22 1.36 15.41
C MET A 189 33.76 1.27 15.35
N LEU A 190 34.47 2.26 15.89
CA LEU A 190 35.93 2.29 15.88
C LEU A 190 36.54 1.15 16.70
N SER A 191 35.95 0.85 17.86
CA SER A 191 36.35 -0.30 18.68
C SER A 191 36.18 -1.63 17.94
N MET A 192 35.09 -1.79 17.17
CA MET A 192 34.88 -2.98 16.34
C MET A 192 35.95 -3.10 15.24
N ILE A 193 36.29 -2.00 14.57
CA ILE A 193 37.33 -2.00 13.52
C ILE A 193 38.68 -2.41 14.11
N GLN A 194 39.07 -1.83 15.25
CA GLN A 194 40.32 -2.18 15.94
C GLN A 194 40.34 -3.64 16.38
N THR A 195 39.22 -4.17 16.86
CA THR A 195 39.12 -5.58 17.24
C THR A 195 39.30 -6.50 16.03
N ILE A 196 38.70 -6.17 14.88
CA ILE A 196 38.87 -6.93 13.63
C ILE A 196 40.32 -6.87 13.14
N ASP A 197 40.97 -5.70 13.26
CA ASP A 197 42.36 -5.51 12.85
C ASP A 197 43.34 -6.37 13.68
N VAL A 198 43.14 -6.41 15.00
CA VAL A 198 43.94 -7.25 15.92
C VAL A 198 43.75 -8.74 15.66
N MET A 199 42.57 -9.17 15.19
CA MET A 199 42.33 -10.57 14.79
C MET A 199 43.10 -10.98 13.53
N CYS A 200 43.63 -10.01 12.77
CA CYS A 200 44.44 -10.20 11.56
C CYS A 200 43.89 -11.28 10.60
N PRO A 201 42.62 -11.16 10.14
CA PRO A 201 42.04 -12.16 9.27
C PRO A 201 42.76 -12.20 7.90
N PRO A 202 42.86 -13.39 7.27
CA PRO A 202 43.45 -13.51 5.93
C PRO A 202 42.79 -12.57 4.91
N ALA A 203 43.57 -11.99 4.00
CA ALA A 203 43.07 -11.04 3.00
C ALA A 203 41.89 -11.58 2.17
N VAL A 204 41.88 -12.88 1.89
CA VAL A 204 40.78 -13.55 1.18
C VAL A 204 39.48 -13.49 1.98
N PHE A 205 39.53 -13.64 3.30
CA PHE A 205 38.35 -13.55 4.16
C PHE A 205 37.78 -12.13 4.17
N LEU A 206 38.65 -11.11 4.27
CA LEU A 206 38.23 -9.71 4.18
C LEU A 206 37.60 -9.39 2.82
N PHE A 207 38.19 -9.89 1.73
CA PHE A 207 37.65 -9.71 0.39
C PHE A 207 36.25 -10.32 0.24
N ILE A 208 36.07 -11.56 0.69
CA ILE A 208 34.76 -12.24 0.65
C ILE A 208 33.73 -11.48 1.50
N GLY A 209 34.11 -11.02 2.69
CA GLY A 209 33.24 -10.22 3.56
C GLY A 209 32.81 -8.91 2.92
N LYS A 210 33.76 -8.16 2.34
CA LYS A 210 33.49 -6.92 1.59
C LYS A 210 32.55 -7.16 0.42
N TYR A 211 32.82 -8.20 -0.37
CA TYR A 211 31.97 -8.58 -1.50
C TYR A 211 30.56 -8.97 -1.03
N ALA A 212 30.43 -9.77 0.02
CA ALA A 212 29.13 -10.23 0.54
C ALA A 212 28.26 -9.08 1.04
N ILE A 213 28.85 -8.03 1.62
CA ILE A 213 28.12 -6.84 2.08
C ILE A 213 27.78 -5.91 0.89
N ALA A 214 28.71 -5.72 -0.04
CA ALA A 214 28.55 -4.78 -1.14
C ALA A 214 27.70 -5.32 -2.31
N TRP A 215 27.72 -6.62 -2.59
CA TRP A 215 26.97 -7.20 -3.72
C TRP A 215 25.46 -7.00 -3.60
N PRO A 216 24.81 -7.26 -2.45
CA PRO A 216 23.39 -6.99 -2.26
C PRO A 216 23.02 -5.54 -2.55
N ALA A 217 23.83 -4.58 -2.11
CA ALA A 217 23.61 -3.14 -2.34
C ALA A 217 23.62 -2.80 -3.83
N LEU A 218 24.68 -3.19 -4.54
CA LEU A 218 24.88 -2.87 -5.96
C LEU A 218 23.85 -3.59 -6.84
N PHE A 219 23.60 -4.86 -6.56
CA PHE A 219 22.55 -5.61 -7.26
C PHE A 219 21.16 -5.00 -7.04
N HIS A 220 20.80 -4.69 -5.78
CA HIS A 220 19.50 -4.11 -5.48
C HIS A 220 19.31 -2.74 -6.15
N TYR A 221 20.36 -1.92 -6.18
CA TYR A 221 20.37 -0.62 -6.86
C TYR A 221 20.14 -0.74 -8.38
N PHE A 222 20.98 -1.50 -9.10
CA PHE A 222 20.85 -1.63 -10.55
C PHE A 222 19.57 -2.34 -10.96
N ASN A 223 19.16 -3.38 -10.22
CA ASN A 223 17.89 -4.04 -10.48
C ASN A 223 16.70 -3.13 -10.13
N GLY A 224 16.84 -2.26 -9.12
CA GLY A 224 15.85 -1.24 -8.77
C GLY A 224 15.63 -0.24 -9.90
N ILE A 225 16.70 0.25 -10.54
CA ILE A 225 16.59 1.11 -11.73
C ILE A 225 15.81 0.41 -12.85
N ARG A 226 16.09 -0.88 -13.07
CA ARG A 226 15.33 -1.68 -14.03
C ARG A 226 13.84 -1.78 -13.66
N HIS A 227 13.51 -1.98 -12.39
CA HIS A 227 12.12 -2.00 -11.93
C HIS A 227 11.43 -0.66 -12.14
N LEU A 228 12.11 0.46 -11.85
CA LEU A 228 11.57 1.80 -12.13
C LEU A 228 11.32 2.00 -13.64
N ALA A 229 12.20 1.50 -14.50
CA ALA A 229 11.96 1.54 -15.95
C ALA A 229 10.71 0.73 -16.35
N TRP A 230 10.44 -0.40 -15.68
CA TRP A 230 9.22 -1.18 -15.89
C TRP A 230 7.97 -0.45 -15.40
N ASP A 231 8.05 0.26 -14.29
CA ASP A 231 6.95 1.08 -13.76
C ASP A 231 6.60 2.24 -14.70
N LEU A 232 7.58 2.72 -15.49
CA LEU A 232 7.39 3.68 -16.58
C LEU A 232 6.85 3.04 -17.87
N GLY A 233 6.58 1.73 -17.89
CA GLY A 233 6.11 0.99 -19.07
C GLY A 233 7.20 0.70 -20.10
N GLN A 234 8.48 0.86 -19.76
CA GLN A 234 9.61 0.64 -20.67
C GLN A 234 10.19 -0.78 -20.50
N LEU A 235 10.91 -1.28 -21.51
CA LEU A 235 11.69 -2.53 -21.44
C LEU A 235 10.88 -3.81 -21.10
N LEU A 236 9.59 -3.85 -21.47
CA LEU A 236 8.67 -4.95 -21.16
C LEU A 236 8.61 -6.04 -22.26
N ARG A 237 9.31 -5.89 -23.38
CA ARG A 237 9.40 -6.97 -24.38
C ARG A 237 10.28 -8.10 -23.86
N ILE A 238 9.91 -9.35 -24.08
CA ILE A 238 10.65 -10.53 -23.57
C ILE A 238 12.16 -10.45 -23.87
N LYS A 239 12.55 -10.10 -25.09
CA LYS A 239 13.98 -9.94 -25.44
C LYS A 239 14.66 -8.89 -24.55
N GLN A 240 14.01 -7.75 -24.31
CA GLN A 240 14.52 -6.66 -23.47
C GLN A 240 14.58 -7.06 -21.99
N VAL A 241 13.59 -7.79 -21.50
CA VAL A 241 13.53 -8.31 -20.13
C VAL A 241 14.72 -9.25 -19.85
N TYR A 242 15.10 -10.09 -20.81
CA TYR A 242 16.25 -10.97 -20.66
C TYR A 242 17.59 -10.23 -20.83
N THR A 243 17.71 -9.32 -21.81
CA THR A 243 18.95 -8.55 -22.00
C THR A 243 19.26 -7.70 -20.77
N THR A 244 18.28 -6.95 -20.28
CA THR A 244 18.42 -6.13 -19.06
C THR A 244 18.71 -6.97 -17.83
N GLY A 245 18.24 -8.22 -17.76
CA GLY A 245 18.57 -9.14 -16.67
C GLY A 245 20.02 -9.57 -16.63
N TRP A 246 20.56 -9.97 -17.78
CA TRP A 246 21.98 -10.30 -17.86
C TRP A 246 22.86 -9.06 -17.65
N THR A 247 22.43 -7.89 -18.15
CA THR A 247 23.13 -6.62 -17.91
C THR A 247 23.20 -6.29 -16.42
N VAL A 248 22.10 -6.40 -15.68
CA VAL A 248 22.07 -6.14 -14.22
C VAL A 248 23.00 -7.08 -13.46
N ILE A 249 23.02 -8.38 -13.79
CA ILE A 249 23.92 -9.34 -13.15
C ILE A 249 25.38 -9.00 -13.44
N ALA A 250 25.71 -8.70 -14.70
CA ALA A 250 27.08 -8.39 -15.09
C ALA A 250 27.57 -7.08 -14.44
N ILE A 251 26.78 -6.01 -14.50
CA ILE A 251 27.20 -4.71 -13.95
C ILE A 251 27.30 -4.75 -12.43
N SER A 252 26.39 -5.43 -11.73
CA SER A 252 26.46 -5.54 -10.27
C SER A 252 27.67 -6.35 -9.82
N THR A 253 27.93 -7.51 -10.44
CA THR A 253 29.08 -8.35 -10.09
C THR A 253 30.42 -7.66 -10.36
N ILE A 254 30.59 -7.05 -11.54
CA ILE A 254 31.82 -6.33 -11.88
C ILE A 254 32.03 -5.12 -10.96
N ALA A 255 30.98 -4.32 -10.73
CA ALA A 255 31.07 -3.17 -9.84
C ALA A 255 31.42 -3.57 -8.41
N THR A 256 30.85 -4.66 -7.89
CA THR A 256 31.20 -5.15 -6.56
C THR A 256 32.62 -5.71 -6.49
N LEU A 257 33.08 -6.46 -7.50
CA LEU A 257 34.46 -6.95 -7.54
C LEU A 257 35.47 -5.78 -7.53
N ALA A 258 35.20 -4.74 -8.32
CA ALA A 258 36.02 -3.53 -8.32
C ALA A 258 36.00 -2.83 -6.94
N LEU A 259 34.82 -2.68 -6.34
CA LEU A 259 34.69 -2.05 -5.01
C LEU A 259 35.42 -2.86 -3.93
N ALA A 260 35.25 -4.18 -3.91
CA ALA A 260 35.86 -5.06 -2.93
C ALA A 260 37.39 -5.19 -3.08
N ALA A 261 37.94 -4.86 -4.25
CA ALA A 261 39.38 -4.84 -4.49
C ALA A 261 40.04 -3.51 -4.11
N ILE A 262 39.29 -2.39 -4.13
CA ILE A 262 39.79 -1.05 -3.81
C ILE A 262 39.81 -0.79 -2.31
N PHE A 263 38.73 -1.18 -1.62
CA PHE A 263 38.55 -0.97 -0.19
C PHE A 263 39.00 -2.19 0.59
#